data_AF-A0A536BZQ2-F1
#
_entry.id   AF-A0A536BZQ2-F1
#
_cell.length_a   1.000
_cell.length_b   1.000
_cell.length_c   1.000
_cell.angle_alpha   90.00
_cell.angle_beta   90.00
_cell.angle_gamma   90.00
#
_symmetry.space_group_name_H-M   'P 1'
#
loop_
_entity.id
_entity.type
_entity.pdbx_description
1 polymer ?
#
loop_
_entity_poly.entity_id
_entity_poly.type
_entity_poly.pdbx_seq_one_letter_code
_entity_poly.pdbx_strand_id
1 'polypeptide(L)'
;MPFRLLGVVADPNQAADLTGHAFAHYAASGTDITLLCAGGRDWRGIGQLPAVRRLGVRDLVLLDYDLGELAADALTDVFADVMACVRPHVVVADSQLPIREAVTSAFSRVRRASGGSSALPAKLYYRLSGSSALVSVTTAVAIAGESPETFVRAFPDPWVTGVLERDLFAGLRAETASESVEQQLAG
;
A
#
# COMPACT_ATOMS: atom_id res chain seq x y z
N MET A 1 -5.67 -18.77 2.10
CA MET A 1 -6.34 -17.46 2.26
C MET A 1 -5.64 -16.47 1.35
N PRO A 2 -6.37 -15.58 0.66
CA PRO A 2 -5.76 -14.60 -0.23
C PRO A 2 -4.82 -13.69 0.56
N PHE A 3 -3.74 -13.28 -0.10
CA PHE A 3 -2.88 -12.23 0.41
C PHE A 3 -3.69 -10.92 0.45
N ARG A 4 -3.47 -10.08 1.46
CA ARG A 4 -4.31 -8.89 1.73
C ARG A 4 -3.44 -7.66 1.86
N LEU A 5 -3.77 -6.63 1.11
CA LEU A 5 -3.07 -5.36 1.12
C LEU A 5 -4.05 -4.24 1.47
N LEU A 6 -3.66 -3.37 2.39
CA LEU A 6 -4.37 -2.14 2.71
C LEU A 6 -3.58 -0.93 2.19
N GLY A 7 -4.15 -0.19 1.23
CA GLY A 7 -3.68 1.13 0.83
C GLY A 7 -4.33 2.21 1.69
N VAL A 8 -3.57 3.22 2.13
CA VAL A 8 -4.10 4.36 2.88
C VAL A 8 -3.66 5.66 2.21
N VAL A 9 -4.63 6.45 1.74
CA VAL A 9 -4.40 7.77 1.12
C VAL A 9 -5.15 8.87 1.85
N ALA A 10 -4.61 10.09 1.78
CA ALA A 10 -5.34 11.28 2.21
C ALA A 10 -6.47 11.60 1.22
N ASP A 11 -6.16 11.83 -0.05
CA ASP A 11 -7.11 12.23 -1.07
C ASP A 11 -7.44 11.04 -2.00
N PRO A 12 -8.71 10.64 -2.17
CA PRO A 12 -9.09 9.61 -3.13
C PRO A 12 -8.70 9.93 -4.57
N ASN A 13 -8.56 11.21 -4.95
CA ASN A 13 -8.08 11.60 -6.28
C ASN A 13 -6.59 11.30 -6.48
N GLN A 14 -5.82 11.13 -5.39
CA GLN A 14 -4.40 10.77 -5.40
C GLN A 14 -4.19 9.26 -5.17
N ALA A 15 -5.25 8.46 -5.16
CA ALA A 15 -5.15 7.01 -4.97
C ALA A 15 -4.25 6.32 -6.01
N ALA A 16 -4.25 6.82 -7.25
CA ALA A 16 -3.35 6.33 -8.29
C ALA A 16 -1.87 6.67 -7.99
N ASP A 17 -1.58 7.71 -7.24
CA ASP A 17 -0.20 8.12 -6.94
C ASP A 17 0.42 7.28 -5.81
N LEU A 18 -0.43 6.64 -4.99
CA LEU A 18 0.01 5.79 -3.87
C LEU A 18 0.83 4.61 -4.35
N THR A 19 0.35 3.91 -5.38
CA THR A 19 0.90 2.64 -5.87
C THR A 19 0.65 2.40 -7.35
N GLY A 20 0.39 3.46 -8.13
CA GLY A 20 0.22 3.42 -9.59
C GLY A 20 -0.36 2.13 -10.13
N HIS A 21 0.52 1.30 -10.66
CA HIS A 21 0.26 0.02 -11.28
C HIS A 21 0.61 -1.17 -10.37
N ALA A 22 1.36 -0.97 -9.29
CA ALA A 22 1.70 -2.02 -8.34
C ALA A 22 0.43 -2.69 -7.77
N PHE A 23 -0.60 -1.94 -7.38
CA PHE A 23 -1.85 -2.54 -6.91
C PHE A 23 -2.54 -3.37 -8.00
N ALA A 24 -2.61 -2.86 -9.23
CA ALA A 24 -3.22 -3.59 -10.33
C ALA A 24 -2.46 -4.91 -10.61
N HIS A 25 -1.13 -4.88 -10.57
CA HIS A 25 -0.27 -6.05 -10.71
C HIS A 25 -0.51 -7.09 -9.59
N TYR A 26 -0.62 -6.65 -8.34
CA TYR A 26 -0.92 -7.53 -7.20
C TYR A 26 -2.32 -8.12 -7.25
N ALA A 27 -3.31 -7.32 -7.66
CA ALA A 27 -4.67 -7.77 -7.84
C ALA A 27 -4.77 -8.83 -8.94
N ALA A 28 -4.05 -8.66 -10.06
CA ALA A 28 -3.96 -9.66 -11.12
C ALA A 28 -3.35 -10.99 -10.62
N SER A 29 -2.51 -10.94 -9.59
CA SER A 29 -1.94 -12.12 -8.92
C SER A 29 -2.84 -12.71 -7.82
N GLY A 30 -4.08 -12.23 -7.68
CA GLY A 30 -5.06 -12.73 -6.70
C GLY A 30 -4.94 -12.14 -5.29
N THR A 31 -4.26 -10.99 -5.13
CA THR A 31 -4.23 -10.24 -3.87
C THR A 31 -5.54 -9.50 -3.67
N ASP A 32 -6.13 -9.61 -2.48
CA ASP A 32 -7.26 -8.77 -2.08
C ASP A 32 -6.74 -7.40 -1.62
N ILE A 33 -7.12 -6.35 -2.36
CA ILE A 33 -6.69 -4.98 -2.10
C ILE A 33 -7.87 -4.16 -1.57
N THR A 34 -7.70 -3.61 -0.38
CA THR A 34 -8.59 -2.61 0.21
C THR A 34 -7.90 -1.25 0.14
N LEU A 35 -8.60 -0.22 -0.35
CA LEU A 35 -8.14 1.16 -0.32
C LEU A 35 -8.96 1.94 0.72
N LEU A 36 -8.26 2.61 1.62
CA LEU A 36 -8.81 3.52 2.62
C LEU A 36 -8.43 4.96 2.27
N CYS A 37 -9.43 5.81 2.05
CA CYS A 37 -9.23 7.23 1.79
C CYS A 37 -9.77 8.06 2.94
N ALA A 38 -8.94 8.93 3.52
CA ALA A 38 -9.34 9.73 4.68
C ALA A 38 -10.21 10.94 4.30
N GLY A 39 -9.83 11.67 3.25
CA GLY A 39 -10.48 12.88 2.76
C GLY A 39 -11.59 12.61 1.73
N GLY A 40 -12.64 11.91 2.13
CA GLY A 40 -13.72 11.48 1.23
C GLY A 40 -14.88 12.47 1.09
N ARG A 41 -14.98 13.52 1.91
CA ARG A 41 -16.16 14.40 2.01
C ARG A 41 -16.62 14.97 0.67
N ASP A 42 -15.68 15.47 -0.12
CA ASP A 42 -15.98 16.09 -1.43
C ASP A 42 -15.88 15.11 -2.61
N TRP A 43 -15.66 13.81 -2.33
CA TRP A 43 -15.44 12.83 -3.38
C TRP A 43 -16.75 12.41 -4.05
N ARG A 44 -16.91 12.78 -5.33
CA ARG A 44 -18.08 12.43 -6.14
C ARG A 44 -17.97 10.99 -6.66
N GLY A 45 -18.27 10.03 -5.77
CA GLY A 45 -17.92 8.62 -5.95
C GLY A 45 -18.48 7.89 -7.17
N ILE A 46 -19.60 8.30 -7.76
CA ILE A 46 -20.20 7.53 -8.88
C ILE A 46 -19.36 7.61 -10.16
N GLY A 47 -18.74 8.76 -10.44
CA GLY A 47 -17.95 8.94 -11.67
C GLY A 47 -16.54 8.32 -11.61
N GLN A 48 -16.00 8.14 -10.40
CA GLN A 48 -14.61 7.75 -10.21
C GLN A 48 -14.40 6.29 -9.79
N LEU A 49 -15.47 5.56 -9.42
CA LEU A 49 -15.40 4.12 -9.14
C LEU A 49 -14.75 3.28 -10.26
N PRO A 50 -14.98 3.54 -11.56
CA PRO A 50 -14.27 2.82 -12.62
C PRO A 50 -12.75 3.06 -12.63
N ALA A 51 -12.29 4.23 -12.19
CA ALA A 51 -10.86 4.50 -12.06
C ALA A 51 -10.26 3.72 -10.88
N VAL A 52 -10.95 3.69 -9.73
CA VAL A 52 -10.51 2.91 -8.56
C VAL A 52 -10.46 1.41 -8.88
N ARG A 53 -11.45 0.88 -9.61
CA ARG A 53 -11.44 -0.53 -10.04
C ARG A 53 -10.28 -0.88 -10.96
N ARG A 54 -9.81 0.06 -11.80
CA ARG A 54 -8.63 -0.14 -12.66
C ARG A 54 -7.34 -0.27 -11.86
N LEU A 55 -7.30 0.23 -10.62
CA LEU A 55 -6.19 0.00 -9.69
C LEU A 55 -6.19 -1.41 -9.09
N GLY A 56 -7.16 -2.27 -9.42
CA GLY A 56 -7.27 -3.61 -8.83
C GLY A 56 -7.83 -3.60 -7.40
N VAL A 57 -8.35 -2.46 -6.94
CA VAL A 57 -8.98 -2.33 -5.62
C VAL A 57 -10.32 -3.08 -5.62
N ARG A 58 -10.45 -4.01 -4.67
CA ARG A 58 -11.66 -4.78 -4.44
C ARG A 58 -12.64 -4.01 -3.56
N ASP A 59 -12.13 -3.43 -2.47
CA ASP A 59 -12.92 -2.75 -1.46
C ASP A 59 -12.42 -1.31 -1.29
N LEU A 60 -13.34 -0.34 -1.30
CA LEU A 60 -13.05 1.07 -1.08
C LEU A 60 -13.74 1.54 0.20
N VAL A 61 -12.96 2.08 1.13
CA VAL A 61 -13.43 2.70 2.37
C VAL A 61 -13.14 4.19 2.28
N LEU A 62 -14.19 5.01 2.39
CA LEU A 62 -14.07 6.47 2.40
C LEU A 62 -14.47 6.97 3.78
N LEU A 63 -13.60 7.78 4.37
CA LEU A 63 -13.93 8.52 5.59
C LEU A 63 -14.44 9.91 5.20
N ASP A 64 -15.34 10.46 6.00
CA ASP A 64 -16.01 11.74 5.72
C ASP A 64 -15.25 12.95 6.30
N TYR A 65 -13.92 12.91 6.26
CA TYR A 65 -13.11 14.06 6.62
C TYR A 65 -12.93 14.98 5.42
N ASP A 66 -12.85 16.28 5.70
CA ASP A 66 -12.23 17.24 4.78
C ASP A 66 -10.70 17.09 4.84
N LEU A 67 -9.99 17.40 3.75
CA LEU A 67 -8.52 17.35 3.72
C LEU A 67 -7.89 18.29 4.74
N GLY A 68 -8.49 19.44 4.99
CA GLY A 68 -8.04 20.41 6.00
C GLY A 68 -8.28 19.97 7.45
N GLU A 69 -9.10 18.94 7.66
CA GLU A 69 -9.44 18.39 8.98
C GLU A 69 -8.58 17.17 9.35
N LEU A 70 -7.71 16.69 8.45
CA LEU A 70 -6.90 15.50 8.68
C LEU A 70 -5.85 15.75 9.76
N ALA A 71 -6.07 15.14 10.93
CA ALA A 71 -5.13 15.13 12.05
C ALA A 71 -4.82 13.69 12.47
N ALA A 72 -3.58 13.42 12.85
CA ALA A 72 -3.13 12.07 13.18
C ALA A 72 -3.92 11.45 14.34
N ASP A 73 -4.20 12.23 15.38
CA ASP A 73 -4.96 11.78 16.56
C ASP A 73 -6.41 11.40 16.21
N ALA A 74 -7.04 12.12 15.28
CA ALA A 74 -8.40 11.84 14.85
C ALA A 74 -8.49 10.56 13.99
N LEU A 75 -7.42 10.24 13.25
CA LEU A 75 -7.40 9.12 12.31
C LEU A 75 -6.90 7.81 12.94
N THR A 76 -6.08 7.89 13.99
CA THR A 76 -5.37 6.72 14.55
C THR A 76 -6.32 5.61 14.98
N ASP A 77 -7.40 5.93 15.70
CA ASP A 77 -8.36 4.94 16.18
C ASP A 77 -9.10 4.28 15.02
N VAL A 78 -9.57 5.09 14.06
CA VAL A 78 -10.27 4.60 12.86
C VAL A 78 -9.37 3.69 12.04
N PHE A 79 -8.11 4.08 11.82
CA PHE A 79 -7.15 3.28 11.08
C PHE A 79 -6.83 1.96 11.80
N ALA A 80 -6.73 1.98 13.13
CA ALA A 80 -6.51 0.78 13.92
C ALA A 80 -7.71 -0.20 13.80
N ASP A 81 -8.93 0.32 13.85
CA ASP A 81 -10.14 -0.48 13.70
C ASP A 81 -10.25 -1.09 12.29
N VAL A 82 -9.98 -0.30 11.25
CA VAL A 82 -9.94 -0.81 9.86
C VAL A 82 -8.88 -1.90 9.72
N MET A 83 -7.67 -1.70 10.26
CA MET A 83 -6.61 -2.72 10.23
C MET A 83 -6.99 -3.99 11.00
N ALA A 84 -7.67 -3.87 12.14
CA ALA A 84 -8.14 -5.00 12.92
C ALA A 84 -9.24 -5.79 12.19
N CYS A 85 -10.12 -5.10 11.46
CA CYS A 85 -11.19 -5.71 10.65
C CYS A 85 -10.64 -6.38 9.38
N VAL A 86 -9.89 -5.63 8.57
CA VAL A 86 -9.35 -6.10 7.28
C VAL A 86 -8.26 -7.15 7.50
N ARG A 87 -7.51 -7.05 8.61
CA ARG A 87 -6.31 -7.84 8.93
C ARG A 87 -5.36 -7.94 7.74
N PRO A 88 -4.89 -6.79 7.20
CA PRO A 88 -4.01 -6.80 6.05
C PRO A 88 -2.68 -7.45 6.39
N HIS A 89 -2.04 -8.09 5.42
CA HIS A 89 -0.67 -8.56 5.58
C HIS A 89 0.30 -7.38 5.48
N VAL A 90 -0.02 -6.44 4.60
CA VAL A 90 0.77 -5.24 4.36
C VAL A 90 -0.10 -4.00 4.32
N VAL A 91 0.41 -2.95 4.94
CA VAL A 91 -0.13 -1.60 4.82
C VAL A 91 0.83 -0.77 3.96
N VAL A 92 0.30 -0.09 2.96
CA VAL A 92 1.00 0.92 2.16
C VAL A 92 0.29 2.24 2.37
N ALA A 93 1.00 3.25 2.83
CA ALA A 93 0.42 4.55 3.16
C ALA A 93 1.10 5.69 2.42
N ASP A 94 0.34 6.77 2.22
CA ASP A 94 0.85 8.03 1.69
C ASP A 94 1.94 8.61 2.62
N SER A 95 2.84 9.39 2.01
CA SER A 95 3.88 10.20 2.62
C SER A 95 3.36 11.40 3.42
N GLN A 96 2.12 11.85 3.20
CA GLN A 96 1.55 13.00 3.89
C GLN A 96 1.59 12.82 5.41
N LEU A 97 2.05 13.85 6.13
CA LEU A 97 2.39 13.76 7.55
C LEU A 97 1.24 13.22 8.43
N PRO A 98 -0.01 13.72 8.33
CA PRO A 98 -1.10 13.23 9.19
C PRO A 98 -1.42 11.75 8.95
N ILE A 99 -1.37 11.31 7.68
CA ILE A 99 -1.60 9.90 7.31
C ILE A 99 -0.46 9.04 7.84
N ARG A 100 0.79 9.47 7.61
CA ARG A 100 1.99 8.74 8.00
C ARG A 100 1.98 8.46 9.49
N GLU A 101 1.79 9.49 10.31
CA GLU A 101 1.77 9.40 11.78
C GLU A 101 0.62 8.55 12.31
N ALA A 102 -0.60 8.75 11.77
CA ALA A 102 -1.76 7.94 12.15
C ALA A 102 -1.56 6.46 11.83
N VAL A 103 -1.05 6.15 10.64
CA VAL A 103 -0.80 4.77 10.21
C VAL A 103 0.31 4.14 11.04
N THR A 104 1.40 4.85 11.38
CA THR A 104 2.44 4.32 12.28
C THR A 104 1.83 3.91 13.63
N SER A 105 1.04 4.81 14.20
CA SER A 105 0.44 4.65 15.52
C SER A 105 -0.58 3.50 15.54
N ALA A 106 -1.46 3.47 14.54
CA ALA A 106 -2.43 2.41 14.34
C ALA A 106 -1.77 1.03 14.14
N PHE A 107 -0.79 0.93 13.23
CA PHE A 107 -0.03 -0.30 12.98
C PHE A 107 0.59 -0.84 14.26
N SER A 108 1.29 0.02 15.00
CA SER A 108 1.98 -0.33 16.25
C SER A 108 1.00 -0.77 17.33
N ARG A 109 -0.17 -0.15 17.42
CA ARG A 109 -1.24 -0.54 18.35
C ARG A 109 -1.82 -1.90 18.01
N VAL A 110 -2.21 -2.13 16.75
CA VAL A 110 -2.83 -3.38 16.30
C VAL A 110 -1.88 -4.57 16.43
N ARG A 111 -0.60 -4.38 16.09
CA ARG A 111 0.42 -5.42 16.29
C ARG A 111 0.62 -5.78 17.76
N ARG A 112 0.72 -4.78 18.64
CA ARG A 112 0.86 -5.01 20.09
C ARG A 112 -0.34 -5.77 20.67
N ALA A 113 -1.56 -5.44 20.21
CA ALA A 113 -2.77 -6.11 20.64
C ALA A 113 -2.86 -7.56 20.11
N SER A 114 -2.43 -7.81 18.88
CA SER A 114 -2.48 -9.15 18.26
C SER A 114 -1.44 -10.11 18.83
N GLY A 115 -0.24 -9.59 19.18
CA GLY A 115 0.84 -10.36 19.80
C GLY A 115 1.52 -11.40 18.88
N GLY A 116 2.79 -11.69 19.16
CA GLY A 116 3.53 -12.76 18.48
C GLY A 116 4.09 -12.42 17.10
N SER A 117 4.86 -13.37 16.57
CA SER A 117 5.58 -13.24 15.28
C SER A 117 4.65 -13.23 14.07
N SER A 118 3.47 -13.85 14.18
CA SER A 118 2.43 -13.91 13.14
C SER A 118 1.38 -12.79 13.24
N ALA A 119 1.57 -11.81 14.13
CA ALA A 119 0.67 -10.66 14.23
C ALA A 119 0.57 -9.92 12.89
N LEU A 120 -0.67 -9.60 12.53
CA LEU A 120 -0.98 -8.76 11.37
C LEU A 120 -1.40 -7.36 11.86
N PRO A 121 -1.10 -6.30 11.10
CA PRO A 121 -0.30 -6.30 9.87
C PRO A 121 1.19 -6.62 10.09
N ALA A 122 1.82 -7.26 9.11
CA ALA A 122 3.21 -7.72 9.24
C ALA A 122 4.23 -6.66 8.81
N LYS A 123 3.90 -5.88 7.77
CA LYS A 123 4.78 -4.85 7.21
C LYS A 123 4.03 -3.56 6.92
N LEU A 124 4.75 -2.45 7.08
CA LEU A 124 4.29 -1.09 6.78
C LEU A 124 5.26 -0.42 5.81
N TYR A 125 4.73 0.12 4.72
CA TYR A 125 5.46 0.89 3.73
C TYR A 125 4.84 2.28 3.56
N TYR A 126 5.69 3.27 3.28
CA TYR A 126 5.29 4.59 2.85
C TYR A 126 5.69 4.81 1.40
N ARG A 127 4.82 5.46 0.62
CA ARG A 127 5.18 5.95 -0.69
C ARG A 127 6.24 7.05 -0.56
N LEU A 128 7.23 7.03 -1.44
CA LEU A 128 8.17 8.16 -1.58
C LEU A 128 7.63 9.18 -2.56
N SER A 129 7.45 10.42 -2.09
CA SER A 129 7.13 11.57 -2.92
C SER A 129 8.41 12.38 -3.16
N GLY A 130 8.98 12.26 -4.36
CA GLY A 130 10.17 13.00 -4.79
C GLY A 130 11.53 12.33 -4.51
N SER A 131 12.59 12.94 -5.06
CA SER A 131 13.98 12.50 -4.91
C SER A 131 14.52 12.92 -3.53
N SER A 132 14.14 12.20 -2.48
CA SER A 132 14.76 12.36 -1.17
C SER A 132 16.01 11.49 -1.08
N ALA A 133 17.18 12.10 -1.24
CA ALA A 133 18.49 11.45 -1.26
C ALA A 133 18.94 10.86 0.09
N LEU A 134 18.13 10.94 1.14
CA LEU A 134 18.52 10.59 2.52
C LEU A 134 17.68 9.50 3.16
N VAL A 135 16.67 8.96 2.47
CA VAL A 135 15.88 7.84 2.98
C VAL A 135 16.26 6.61 2.19
N SER A 136 16.74 5.57 2.89
CA SER A 136 17.05 4.28 2.28
C SER A 136 15.79 3.77 1.59
N VAL A 137 15.75 3.86 0.26
CA VAL A 137 14.70 3.22 -0.54
C VAL A 137 14.85 1.73 -0.31
N THR A 138 13.98 1.17 0.53
CA THR A 138 14.09 -0.24 0.89
C THR A 138 13.50 -1.13 -0.19
N THR A 139 12.60 -0.59 -1.02
CA THR A 139 11.97 -1.37 -2.08
C THR A 139 11.59 -0.51 -3.28
N ALA A 140 11.90 -1.00 -4.48
CA ALA A 140 11.41 -0.46 -5.74
C ALA A 140 10.67 -1.57 -6.50
N VAL A 141 9.55 -1.21 -7.13
CA VAL A 141 8.71 -2.09 -7.94
C VAL A 141 8.84 -1.64 -9.38
N ALA A 142 9.46 -2.49 -10.19
CA ALA A 142 9.56 -2.27 -11.62
C ALA A 142 8.54 -3.19 -12.32
N ILE A 143 7.61 -2.58 -13.06
CA ILE A 143 6.71 -3.27 -13.98
C ILE A 143 7.25 -2.99 -15.39
N ALA A 144 7.32 -4.02 -16.23
CA ALA A 144 7.89 -3.89 -17.57
C ALA A 144 7.13 -2.83 -18.39
N GLY A 145 7.85 -1.85 -18.93
CA GLY A 145 7.27 -0.73 -19.70
C GLY A 145 6.80 0.46 -18.86
N GLU A 146 6.94 0.41 -17.54
CA GLU A 146 6.49 1.47 -16.62
C GLU A 146 7.63 2.06 -15.79
N SER A 147 7.42 3.27 -15.27
CA SER A 147 8.38 3.91 -14.37
C SER A 147 8.36 3.21 -12.99
N PRO A 148 9.53 2.93 -12.38
CA PRO A 148 9.56 2.25 -11.10
C PRO A 148 8.86 3.02 -9.98
N GLU A 149 8.06 2.31 -9.19
CA GLU A 149 7.46 2.84 -7.96
C GLU A 149 8.36 2.55 -6.76
N THR A 150 8.55 3.54 -5.89
CA THR A 150 9.50 3.51 -4.77
C THR A 150 8.81 3.62 -3.42
N PHE A 151 9.22 2.75 -2.50
CA PHE A 151 8.63 2.62 -1.18
C PHE A 151 9.71 2.61 -0.09
N VAL A 152 9.34 3.16 1.08
CA VAL A 152 10.15 3.10 2.30
C VAL A 152 9.45 2.22 3.31
N ARG A 153 10.14 1.18 3.74
CA ARG A 153 9.67 0.29 4.79
C ARG A 153 9.87 0.95 6.16
N ALA A 154 8.79 1.05 6.91
CA ALA A 154 8.79 1.68 8.24
C ALA A 154 8.78 0.66 9.40
N PHE A 155 8.48 -0.62 9.11
CA PHE A 155 8.51 -1.68 10.13
C PHE A 155 9.09 -3.00 9.56
N PRO A 156 9.99 -3.70 10.28
CA PRO A 156 10.42 -3.42 11.65
C PRO A 156 11.42 -2.26 11.75
N ASP A 157 11.29 -1.46 12.80
CA ASP A 157 12.27 -0.44 13.20
C ASP A 157 12.76 -0.73 14.65
N PRO A 158 14.08 -0.80 14.93
CA PRO A 158 15.19 -0.90 14.00
C PRO A 158 15.54 -2.35 13.64
N TRP A 159 16.09 -2.51 12.44
CA TRP A 159 16.58 -3.76 11.85
C TRP A 159 17.35 -4.66 12.82
N VAL A 160 16.93 -5.93 12.94
CA VAL A 160 17.81 -6.99 13.42
C VAL A 160 18.54 -7.55 12.19
N THR A 161 19.82 -7.18 12.06
CA THR A 161 20.72 -7.69 11.03
C THR A 161 20.81 -9.21 11.14
N GLY A 162 20.39 -9.95 10.10
CA GLY A 162 20.63 -11.39 10.01
C GLY A 162 19.50 -12.24 9.44
N VAL A 163 18.28 -11.70 9.26
CA VAL A 163 17.18 -12.46 8.65
C VAL A 163 16.87 -11.88 7.27
N LEU A 164 17.22 -12.65 6.23
CA LEU A 164 16.76 -12.46 4.86
C LEU A 164 15.23 -12.63 4.84
N GLU A 165 14.50 -11.55 5.06
CA GLU A 165 13.09 -11.53 4.75
C GLU A 165 12.92 -11.44 3.24
N ARG A 166 12.20 -12.41 2.66
CA ARG A 166 11.64 -12.26 1.31
C ARG A 166 10.79 -11.00 1.29
N ASP A 167 11.22 -10.02 0.50
CA ASP A 167 10.42 -8.84 0.24
C ASP A 167 9.07 -9.24 -0.34
N LEU A 168 8.02 -8.45 -0.06
CA LEU A 168 6.69 -8.68 -0.63
C LEU A 168 6.75 -8.86 -2.16
N PHE A 169 7.66 -8.11 -2.75
CA PHE A 169 7.92 -7.96 -4.16
C PHE A 169 8.84 -9.06 -4.74
N ALA A 170 9.48 -9.87 -3.88
CA ALA A 170 10.30 -11.01 -4.29
C ALA A 170 9.53 -12.35 -4.26
N GLY A 171 8.31 -12.35 -3.71
CA GLY A 171 7.48 -13.54 -3.51
C GLY A 171 6.51 -13.85 -4.66
N LEU A 172 6.21 -12.88 -5.51
CA LEU A 172 5.54 -13.14 -6.77
C LEU A 172 6.59 -13.54 -7.80
N ARG A 173 6.45 -14.72 -8.41
CA ARG A 173 7.13 -14.95 -9.68
C ARG A 173 6.60 -13.87 -10.62
N ALA A 174 7.47 -12.98 -11.07
CA ALA A 174 7.24 -12.33 -12.35
C ALA A 174 6.95 -13.47 -13.31
N GLU A 175 5.72 -13.57 -13.83
CA GLU A 175 5.54 -14.28 -15.08
C GLU A 175 6.57 -13.65 -16.01
N THR A 176 7.56 -14.45 -16.41
CA THR A 176 8.45 -14.10 -17.50
C THR A 176 7.55 -13.58 -18.60
N ALA A 177 7.68 -12.28 -18.90
CA ALA A 177 7.04 -11.66 -20.02
C ALA A 177 7.11 -12.65 -21.17
N SER A 178 5.95 -13.09 -21.68
CA SER A 178 5.89 -13.91 -22.87
C SER A 178 6.81 -13.26 -23.89
N GLU A 179 7.81 -14.02 -24.34
CA GLU A 179 8.78 -13.60 -25.34
C GLU A 179 8.03 -12.83 -26.43
N SER A 180 8.53 -11.65 -26.77
CA SER A 180 7.91 -10.86 -27.83
C SER A 180 7.83 -11.73 -29.08
N VAL A 181 6.78 -11.55 -29.88
CA VAL A 181 6.56 -12.30 -31.14
C VAL A 181 7.79 -12.24 -32.07
N GLU A 182 8.63 -11.21 -31.91
CA GLU A 182 9.90 -11.05 -32.62
C GLU A 182 10.99 -12.05 -32.19
N GLN A 183 11.00 -12.52 -30.93
CA GLN A 183 11.92 -13.57 -30.46
C GLN A 183 11.48 -14.99 -30.88
N GLN A 184 10.18 -15.22 -31.09
CA GLN A 184 9.68 -16.51 -31.61
C GLN A 184 9.92 -16.71 -33.12
N LEU A 185 10.20 -15.65 -33.87
CA LEU A 185 10.46 -15.72 -35.32
C LEU A 185 11.97 -15.74 -35.67
N ALA A 186 12.85 -15.67 -34.67
CA ALA A 186 14.30 -15.70 -34.84
C ALA A 186 14.96 -17.03 -34.41
N GLY A 187 14.16 -18.05 -34.09
CA GLY A 187 14.60 -19.41 -33.70
C GLY A 187 14.15 -20.46 -34.69
#